data_AF-A0AAQ4F8E3-F1
#
_entry.id   AF-A0AAQ4F8E3-F1
#
_cell.length_a   1.000
_cell.length_b   1.000
_cell.length_c   1.000
_cell.angle_alpha   90.00
_cell.angle_beta   90.00
_cell.angle_gamma   90.00
#
_symmetry.space_group_name_H-M   'P 1'
#
loop_
_entity.id
_entity.type
_entity.pdbx_description
1 polymer ?
#
loop_
_entity_poly.entity_id
_entity_poly.type
_entity_poly.pdbx_seq_one_letter_code
_entity_poly.pdbx_strand_id
1 'polypeptide(L)'
;MGTTTSSLHDLKKNEHLQRFVSKEPITPNDPFWNQLLSFTIRPPRTREEYSHLDESLEPLMETLLQNNAVSGNFSALVSVFLSRALELKASAQCDNNIFTWQTYNALFIIRFILKYFVVTVTEDNVVKQFQVPTVGDTKKDDLLDSLVNALVEIIVDVPLLDFTYALHVEAINTLLVLLSVQMFSSNTSMNSPIYKSVLQGKCSIHALLFTKSLLQNFVRQDKCPESYYRSEGGGSIIVGLASGLWSVLTLGYGSKEEDKEAARLRETVLAQQSLLLLLVLVNHCTSDKAVTVPYKKALFSFVNSQDAGGSVEAIPSFKLDYGKLYDTLCTTLNNDQTTLLLYLLLHRNGNFKTYVLSRSNIEMLVSTLEL
;
A
#
# COMPACT_ATOMS: atom_id res chain seq x y z
N MET A 1 -32.67 3.73 4.06
CA MET A 1 -32.10 2.72 4.97
C MET A 1 -30.86 3.36 5.57
N GLY A 2 -30.90 3.68 6.86
CA GLY A 2 -30.10 4.75 7.47
C GLY A 2 -28.60 4.54 7.39
N THR A 3 -27.91 5.42 6.69
CA THR A 3 -26.46 5.64 6.77
C THR A 3 -26.18 6.34 8.10
N THR A 4 -25.65 5.63 9.08
CA THR A 4 -25.14 6.24 10.31
C THR A 4 -23.84 6.98 9.97
N THR A 5 -23.98 8.25 9.57
CA THR A 5 -22.86 9.19 9.50
C THR A 5 -22.36 9.44 10.92
N SER A 6 -21.48 8.57 11.41
CA SER A 6 -20.79 8.81 12.68
C SER A 6 -19.86 9.99 12.45
N SER A 7 -20.11 11.11 13.13
CA SER A 7 -19.13 12.20 13.12
C SER A 7 -17.81 11.66 13.70
N LEU A 8 -16.67 12.07 13.12
CA LEU A 8 -15.33 11.66 13.57
C LEU A 8 -15.13 11.89 15.08
N HIS A 9 -15.87 12.82 15.69
CA HIS A 9 -15.79 13.18 17.10
C HIS A 9 -16.37 12.16 18.09
N ASP A 10 -17.18 11.19 17.65
CA ASP A 10 -17.86 10.22 18.54
C ASP A 10 -17.51 8.75 18.26
N LEU A 11 -16.44 8.46 17.51
CA LEU A 11 -16.03 7.08 17.18
C LEU A 11 -15.87 6.19 18.42
N LYS A 12 -15.34 6.75 19.52
CA LYS A 12 -15.21 6.03 20.79
C LYS A 12 -16.55 5.57 21.39
N LYS A 13 -17.67 6.22 21.07
CA LYS A 13 -19.00 5.85 21.59
C LYS A 13 -19.76 4.95 20.63
N ASN A 14 -19.21 4.65 19.45
CA ASN A 14 -19.88 3.84 18.46
C ASN A 14 -20.03 2.39 18.97
N GLU A 15 -21.27 1.93 19.08
CA GLU A 15 -21.59 0.60 19.62
C GLU A 15 -20.97 -0.54 18.81
N HIS A 16 -20.89 -0.41 17.49
CA HIS A 16 -20.28 -1.42 16.64
C HIS A 16 -18.77 -1.50 16.84
N LEU A 17 -18.09 -0.35 16.99
CA LEU A 17 -16.66 -0.32 17.32
C LEU A 17 -16.39 -0.85 18.73
N GLN A 18 -17.24 -0.51 19.70
CA GLN A 18 -17.14 -1.05 21.06
C GLN A 18 -17.32 -2.57 21.10
N ARG A 19 -18.29 -3.10 20.34
CA ARG A 19 -18.46 -4.56 20.19
C ARG A 19 -17.24 -5.20 19.53
N PHE A 20 -16.70 -4.58 18.48
CA PHE A 20 -15.51 -5.07 17.77
C PHE A 20 -14.28 -5.19 18.67
N VAL A 21 -14.01 -4.20 19.53
CA VAL A 21 -12.85 -4.22 20.43
C VAL A 21 -13.08 -4.99 21.74
N SER A 22 -14.27 -5.56 21.93
CA SER A 22 -14.62 -6.30 23.14
C SER A 22 -13.94 -7.68 23.23
N LYS A 23 -14.15 -8.36 24.36
CA LYS A 23 -13.72 -9.75 24.57
C LYS A 23 -14.66 -10.79 23.97
N GLU A 24 -15.83 -10.37 23.47
CA GLU A 24 -16.78 -11.27 22.81
C GLU A 24 -16.25 -11.61 21.40
N PRO A 25 -16.07 -12.91 21.09
CA PRO A 25 -15.58 -13.33 19.78
C PRO A 25 -16.67 -13.14 18.71
N ILE A 26 -16.29 -12.54 17.60
CA ILE A 26 -17.15 -12.33 16.42
C ILE A 26 -16.70 -13.28 15.32
N THR A 27 -17.58 -14.18 14.87
CA THR A 27 -17.23 -15.14 13.82
C THR A 27 -17.14 -14.45 12.45
N PRO A 28 -16.30 -14.93 11.51
CA PRO A 28 -16.22 -14.35 10.16
C PRO A 28 -17.55 -14.34 9.39
N ASN A 29 -18.49 -15.23 9.74
CA ASN A 29 -19.80 -15.34 9.08
C ASN A 29 -20.90 -14.49 9.76
N ASP A 30 -20.57 -13.73 10.80
CA ASP A 30 -21.54 -12.94 11.55
C ASP A 30 -22.09 -11.76 10.71
N PRO A 31 -23.42 -11.52 10.68
CA PRO A 31 -24.01 -10.37 9.97
C PRO A 31 -23.51 -9.00 10.48
N PHE A 32 -22.90 -8.96 11.68
CA PHE A 32 -22.20 -7.81 12.22
C PHE A 32 -21.28 -7.13 11.20
N TRP A 33 -20.55 -7.90 10.39
CA TRP A 33 -19.61 -7.34 9.41
C TRP A 33 -20.30 -6.49 8.35
N ASN A 34 -21.53 -6.84 7.96
CA ASN A 34 -22.27 -6.04 6.99
C ASN A 34 -22.65 -4.67 7.56
N GLN A 35 -22.88 -4.57 8.87
CA GLN A 35 -23.16 -3.29 9.52
C GLN A 35 -21.86 -2.51 9.74
N LEU A 36 -20.85 -3.16 10.32
CA LEU A 36 -19.57 -2.52 10.61
C LEU A 36 -18.92 -1.98 9.33
N LEU A 37 -18.92 -2.74 8.23
CA LEU A 37 -18.24 -2.37 6.99
C LEU A 37 -19.06 -1.44 6.08
N SER A 38 -20.30 -1.10 6.45
CA SER A 38 -21.15 -0.18 5.67
C SER A 38 -21.06 1.28 6.13
N PHE A 39 -19.97 1.66 6.81
CA PHE A 39 -19.78 3.04 7.25
C PHE A 39 -19.39 3.96 6.10
N THR A 40 -19.89 5.20 6.15
CA THR A 40 -19.48 6.28 5.26
C THR A 40 -18.76 7.34 6.09
N ILE A 41 -17.45 7.20 6.24
CA ILE A 41 -16.61 8.22 6.88
C ILE A 41 -15.90 8.98 5.77
N ARG A 42 -16.00 10.31 5.81
CA ARG A 42 -15.14 11.16 5.00
C ARG A 42 -13.72 10.98 5.52
N PRO A 43 -12.80 10.51 4.68
CA PRO A 43 -11.47 10.26 5.17
C PRO A 43 -10.66 11.52 5.45
N PRO A 44 -9.67 11.44 6.36
CA PRO A 44 -8.75 12.53 6.62
C PRO A 44 -7.91 12.86 5.37
N ARG A 45 -7.82 14.15 5.03
CA ARG A 45 -7.12 14.71 3.86
C ARG A 45 -5.91 15.55 4.24
N THR A 46 -5.80 15.96 5.50
CA THR A 46 -4.67 16.72 6.01
C THR A 46 -4.03 15.98 7.15
N ARG A 47 -2.74 16.26 7.39
CA ARG A 47 -1.99 15.63 8.50
C ARG A 47 -2.71 15.83 9.84
N GLU A 48 -3.31 17.00 10.04
CA GLU A 48 -4.07 17.36 11.23
C GLU A 48 -5.30 16.45 11.37
N GLU A 49 -6.05 16.22 10.29
CA GLU A 49 -7.19 15.31 10.29
C GLU A 49 -6.78 13.85 10.61
N TYR A 50 -5.58 13.39 10.18
CA TYR A 50 -5.06 12.07 10.61
C TYR A 50 -4.68 12.05 12.08
N SER A 51 -3.98 13.08 12.57
CA SER A 51 -3.60 13.14 13.99
C SER A 51 -4.83 13.05 14.88
N HIS A 52 -5.86 13.83 14.55
CA HIS A 52 -7.13 13.80 15.27
C HIS A 52 -7.85 12.46 15.18
N LEU A 53 -7.82 11.80 14.01
CA LEU A 53 -8.42 10.48 13.87
C LEU A 53 -7.64 9.42 14.66
N ASP A 54 -6.31 9.46 14.63
CA ASP A 54 -5.46 8.56 15.41
C ASP A 54 -5.72 8.73 16.92
N GLU A 55 -5.72 9.97 17.43
CA GLU A 55 -6.05 10.31 18.82
C GLU A 55 -7.45 9.82 19.23
N SER A 56 -8.43 9.90 18.32
CA SER A 56 -9.80 9.47 18.57
C SER A 56 -9.95 7.95 18.61
N LEU A 57 -9.12 7.22 17.85
CA LEU A 57 -9.14 5.77 17.75
C LEU A 57 -8.23 5.08 18.76
N GLU A 58 -7.22 5.78 19.29
CA GLU A 58 -6.22 5.23 20.22
C GLU A 58 -6.83 4.42 21.38
N PRO A 59 -7.88 4.88 22.11
CA PRO A 59 -8.48 4.09 23.19
C PRO A 59 -9.11 2.78 22.72
N LEU A 60 -9.69 2.77 21.50
CA LEU A 60 -10.26 1.57 20.90
C LEU A 60 -9.16 0.60 20.49
N MET A 61 -8.07 1.10 19.92
CA MET A 61 -6.94 0.28 19.47
C MET A 61 -6.18 -0.33 20.65
N GLU A 62 -6.01 0.40 21.75
CA GLU A 62 -5.46 -0.12 23.00
C GLU A 62 -6.33 -1.26 23.55
N THR A 63 -7.65 -1.05 23.61
CA THR A 63 -8.61 -2.06 24.07
C THR A 63 -8.58 -3.30 23.17
N LEU A 64 -8.52 -3.12 21.85
CA LEU A 64 -8.42 -4.20 20.89
C LEU A 64 -7.12 -5.00 21.07
N LEU A 65 -5.98 -4.32 21.22
CA LEU A 65 -4.68 -4.97 21.38
C LEU A 65 -4.67 -5.93 22.57
N GLN A 66 -5.30 -5.53 23.68
CA GLN A 66 -5.40 -6.34 24.90
C GLN A 66 -6.42 -7.49 24.75
N ASN A 67 -7.59 -7.21 24.14
CA ASN A 67 -8.68 -8.17 24.07
C ASN A 67 -8.56 -9.16 22.92
N ASN A 68 -7.86 -8.82 21.84
CA ASN A 68 -7.78 -9.66 20.65
C ASN A 68 -7.14 -11.02 20.93
N ALA A 69 -6.23 -11.13 21.92
CA ALA A 69 -5.68 -12.40 22.37
C ALA A 69 -6.75 -13.40 22.87
N VAL A 70 -7.93 -12.90 23.26
CA VAL A 70 -9.07 -13.70 23.74
C VAL A 70 -10.17 -13.77 22.68
N SER A 71 -10.55 -12.64 22.07
CA SER A 71 -11.69 -12.58 21.13
C SER A 71 -11.36 -13.04 19.71
N GLY A 72 -10.12 -12.84 19.25
CA GLY A 72 -9.72 -13.11 17.87
C GLY A 72 -10.42 -12.21 16.84
N ASN A 73 -10.99 -11.08 17.25
CA ASN A 73 -11.79 -10.21 16.38
C ASN A 73 -10.97 -9.58 15.25
N PHE A 74 -9.69 -9.29 15.47
CA PHE A 74 -8.79 -8.85 14.41
C PHE A 74 -8.55 -9.97 13.38
N SER A 75 -8.25 -11.19 13.84
CA SER A 75 -8.12 -12.35 12.96
C SER A 75 -9.40 -12.58 12.14
N ALA A 76 -10.57 -12.46 12.77
CA ALA A 76 -11.86 -12.59 12.09
C ALA A 76 -12.07 -11.52 11.03
N LEU A 77 -11.73 -10.25 11.31
CA LEU A 77 -11.77 -9.17 10.32
C LEU A 77 -10.86 -9.45 9.12
N VAL A 78 -9.64 -9.95 9.36
CA VAL A 78 -8.70 -10.34 8.30
C VAL A 78 -9.31 -11.49 7.46
N SER A 79 -9.89 -12.52 8.09
CA SER A 79 -10.57 -13.60 7.37
C SER A 79 -11.74 -13.10 6.52
N VAL A 80 -12.56 -12.16 7.03
CA VAL A 80 -13.65 -11.53 6.27
C VAL A 80 -13.12 -10.77 5.06
N PHE A 81 -12.05 -9.99 5.24
CA PHE A 81 -11.39 -9.30 4.14
C PHE A 81 -10.86 -10.29 3.10
N LEU A 82 -10.19 -11.38 3.51
CA LEU A 82 -9.66 -12.39 2.61
C LEU A 82 -10.77 -13.08 1.81
N SER A 83 -11.87 -13.47 2.46
CA SER A 83 -13.03 -14.05 1.78
C SER A 83 -13.58 -13.10 0.71
N ARG A 84 -13.66 -11.80 1.02
CA ARG A 84 -14.12 -10.79 0.06
C ARG A 84 -13.11 -10.54 -1.04
N ALA A 85 -11.82 -10.58 -0.74
CA ALA A 85 -10.76 -10.33 -1.70
C ALA A 85 -10.76 -11.34 -2.87
N LEU A 86 -11.09 -12.61 -2.58
CA LEU A 86 -11.20 -13.66 -3.60
C LEU A 86 -12.25 -13.36 -4.69
N GLU A 87 -13.31 -12.63 -4.33
CA GLU A 87 -14.40 -12.30 -5.26
C GLU A 87 -14.20 -10.94 -5.94
N LEU A 88 -13.18 -10.15 -5.56
CA LEU A 88 -12.97 -8.79 -6.08
C LEU A 88 -12.82 -8.75 -7.60
N LYS A 89 -12.11 -9.71 -8.19
CA LYS A 89 -11.90 -9.75 -9.65
C LYS A 89 -13.21 -9.94 -10.40
N ALA A 90 -14.05 -10.86 -9.93
CA ALA A 90 -15.38 -11.08 -10.50
C ALA A 90 -16.31 -9.88 -10.24
N SER A 91 -16.26 -9.33 -9.03
CA SER A 91 -17.03 -8.17 -8.60
C SER A 91 -16.72 -6.91 -9.43
N ALA A 92 -15.45 -6.67 -9.75
CA ALA A 92 -15.02 -5.56 -10.60
C ALA A 92 -15.46 -5.71 -12.06
N GLN A 93 -15.66 -6.94 -12.55
CA GLN A 93 -16.20 -7.19 -13.89
C GLN A 93 -17.72 -7.00 -13.96
N CYS A 94 -18.40 -7.06 -12.81
CA CYS A 94 -19.85 -6.90 -12.69
C CYS A 94 -20.27 -5.51 -12.17
N ASP A 95 -19.34 -4.54 -12.07
CA ASP A 95 -19.57 -3.18 -11.56
C ASP A 95 -20.26 -3.13 -10.18
N ASN A 96 -19.95 -4.10 -9.30
CA ASN A 96 -20.57 -4.16 -7.96
C ASN A 96 -19.85 -3.24 -6.96
N ASN A 97 -20.14 -1.94 -7.07
CA ASN A 97 -19.53 -0.88 -6.27
C ASN A 97 -19.68 -1.08 -4.76
N ILE A 98 -20.81 -1.63 -4.29
CA ILE A 98 -21.07 -1.83 -2.85
C ILE A 98 -20.11 -2.87 -2.28
N PHE A 99 -19.89 -3.96 -3.00
CA PHE A 99 -18.97 -5.00 -2.58
C PHE A 99 -17.54 -4.48 -2.49
N THR A 100 -17.06 -3.81 -3.54
CA THR A 100 -15.72 -3.18 -3.56
C THR A 100 -15.56 -2.18 -2.42
N TRP A 101 -16.58 -1.36 -2.17
CA TRP A 101 -16.57 -0.38 -1.10
C TRP A 101 -16.49 -1.00 0.31
N GLN A 102 -17.26 -2.05 0.58
CA GLN A 102 -17.17 -2.75 1.87
C GLN A 102 -15.83 -3.47 2.05
N THR A 103 -15.27 -4.04 0.97
CA THR A 103 -13.93 -4.66 1.00
C THR A 103 -12.85 -3.61 1.27
N TYR A 104 -12.97 -2.44 0.65
CA TYR A 104 -12.14 -1.29 0.95
C TYR A 104 -12.24 -0.85 2.41
N ASN A 105 -13.45 -0.72 2.95
CA ASN A 105 -13.69 -0.35 4.35
C ASN A 105 -13.05 -1.35 5.33
N ALA A 106 -13.11 -2.65 5.02
CA ALA A 106 -12.44 -3.68 5.82
C ALA A 106 -10.91 -3.47 5.83
N LEU A 107 -10.34 -3.28 4.64
CA LEU A 107 -8.90 -3.06 4.49
C LEU A 107 -8.44 -1.78 5.19
N PHE A 108 -9.25 -0.73 5.14
CA PHE A 108 -8.99 0.51 5.86
C PHE A 108 -8.89 0.31 7.37
N ILE A 109 -9.87 -0.38 7.97
CA ILE A 109 -9.84 -0.71 9.39
C ILE A 109 -8.59 -1.55 9.71
N ILE A 110 -8.29 -2.56 8.89
CA ILE A 110 -7.09 -3.40 9.04
C ILE A 110 -5.82 -2.54 9.04
N ARG A 111 -5.67 -1.58 8.12
CA ARG A 111 -4.49 -0.71 8.06
C ARG A 111 -4.35 0.14 9.33
N PHE A 112 -5.43 0.70 9.86
CA PHE A 112 -5.39 1.49 11.09
C PHE A 112 -4.94 0.66 12.29
N ILE A 113 -5.50 -0.55 12.42
CA ILE A 113 -5.09 -1.50 13.47
C ILE A 113 -3.61 -1.86 13.33
N LEU A 114 -3.17 -2.21 12.11
CA LEU A 114 -1.77 -2.57 11.87
C LEU A 114 -0.80 -1.43 12.13
N LYS A 115 -1.17 -0.20 11.76
CA LYS A 115 -0.39 0.99 12.06
C LYS A 115 -0.18 1.12 13.56
N TYR A 116 -1.25 0.99 14.36
CA TYR A 116 -1.14 1.05 15.82
C TYR A 116 -0.28 -0.10 16.36
N PHE A 117 -0.49 -1.34 15.91
CA PHE A 117 0.28 -2.50 16.38
C PHE A 117 1.77 -2.39 16.07
N VAL A 118 2.14 -2.03 14.84
CA VAL A 118 3.54 -1.91 14.41
C VAL A 118 4.30 -0.86 15.21
N VAL A 119 3.64 0.24 15.59
CA VAL A 119 4.25 1.31 16.40
C VAL A 119 4.31 0.95 17.88
N THR A 120 3.33 0.20 18.40
CA THR A 120 3.13 0.02 19.84
C THR A 120 3.82 -1.22 20.41
N VAL A 121 3.91 -2.31 19.64
CA VAL A 121 4.44 -3.60 20.12
C VAL A 121 5.56 -4.12 19.22
N THR A 122 6.33 -5.08 19.75
CA THR A 122 7.37 -5.75 18.96
C THR A 122 6.77 -6.52 17.79
N GLU A 123 7.55 -6.71 16.74
CA GLU A 123 7.15 -7.47 15.55
C GLU A 123 6.58 -8.86 15.90
N ASP A 124 7.23 -9.61 16.80
CA ASP A 124 6.74 -10.92 17.24
C ASP A 124 5.34 -10.84 17.85
N ASN A 125 5.05 -9.77 18.58
CA ASN A 125 3.73 -9.54 19.16
C ASN A 125 2.72 -9.08 18.12
N VAL A 126 3.12 -8.34 17.07
CA VAL A 126 2.25 -8.06 15.91
C VAL A 126 1.85 -9.38 15.24
N VAL A 127 2.81 -10.27 14.97
CA VAL A 127 2.54 -11.57 14.35
C VAL A 127 1.61 -12.43 15.20
N LYS A 128 1.77 -12.41 16.54
CA LYS A 128 0.84 -13.13 17.44
C LYS A 128 -0.60 -12.63 17.32
N GLN A 129 -0.85 -11.36 16.99
CA GLN A 129 -2.22 -10.86 16.79
C GLN A 129 -2.92 -11.54 15.61
N PHE A 130 -2.17 -12.02 14.61
CA PHE A 130 -2.70 -12.81 13.48
C PHE A 130 -2.90 -14.29 13.81
N GLN A 131 -2.31 -14.80 14.89
CA GLN A 131 -2.31 -16.24 15.23
C GLN A 131 -3.42 -16.63 16.21
N VAL A 132 -4.27 -15.68 16.61
CA VAL A 132 -5.39 -15.96 17.51
C VAL A 132 -6.43 -16.80 16.75
N PRO A 133 -6.78 -18.00 17.24
CA PRO A 133 -7.79 -18.85 16.60
C PRO A 133 -9.14 -18.16 16.55
N THR A 134 -9.75 -18.14 15.38
CA THR A 134 -11.14 -17.69 15.20
C THR A 134 -12.10 -18.82 15.55
N VAL A 135 -13.19 -18.48 16.24
CA VAL A 135 -14.21 -19.47 16.60
C VAL A 135 -14.85 -20.04 15.33
N GLY A 136 -14.66 -21.34 15.10
CA GLY A 136 -15.22 -22.06 13.96
C GLY A 136 -14.23 -22.33 12.82
N ASP A 137 -12.98 -21.86 12.90
CA ASP A 137 -11.97 -22.13 11.88
C ASP A 137 -11.09 -23.32 12.27
N THR A 138 -10.97 -24.29 11.35
CA THR A 138 -10.23 -25.55 11.55
C THR A 138 -8.92 -25.57 10.78
N LYS A 139 -8.69 -24.60 9.88
CA LYS A 139 -7.47 -24.49 9.10
C LYS A 139 -6.51 -23.49 9.75
N LYS A 140 -5.29 -23.94 10.01
CA LYS A 140 -4.17 -23.06 10.41
C LYS A 140 -3.52 -22.48 9.15
N ASP A 141 -4.27 -21.71 8.38
CA ASP A 141 -3.68 -20.92 7.32
C ASP A 141 -2.98 -19.71 7.96
N ASP A 142 -1.75 -19.40 7.52
CA ASP A 142 -1.04 -18.23 8.01
C ASP A 142 -1.75 -16.97 7.50
N LEU A 143 -2.49 -16.30 8.41
CA LEU A 143 -3.30 -15.13 8.08
C LEU A 143 -2.44 -13.93 7.64
N LEU A 144 -1.22 -13.80 8.16
CA LEU A 144 -0.31 -12.73 7.75
C LEU A 144 0.13 -12.95 6.31
N ASP A 145 0.63 -14.16 5.98
CA ASP A 145 1.02 -14.50 4.62
C ASP A 145 -0.16 -14.38 3.64
N SER A 146 -1.35 -14.81 4.07
CA SER A 146 -2.56 -14.73 3.26
C SER A 146 -2.99 -13.27 3.01
N LEU A 147 -2.92 -12.41 4.03
CA LEU A 147 -3.16 -10.98 3.90
C LEU A 147 -2.17 -10.35 2.93
N VAL A 148 -0.87 -10.56 3.13
CA VAL A 148 0.17 -10.00 2.25
C VAL A 148 -0.01 -10.45 0.81
N ASN A 149 -0.31 -11.73 0.58
CA ASN A 149 -0.57 -12.25 -0.76
C ASN A 149 -1.81 -11.60 -1.39
N ALA A 150 -2.91 -11.45 -0.65
CA ALA A 150 -4.11 -10.77 -1.14
C ALA A 150 -3.85 -9.29 -1.49
N LEU A 151 -3.01 -8.57 -0.73
CA LEU A 151 -2.64 -7.19 -1.05
C LEU A 151 -1.86 -7.10 -2.37
N VAL A 152 -0.93 -8.04 -2.61
CA VAL A 152 -0.19 -8.14 -3.87
C VAL A 152 -1.13 -8.48 -5.03
N GLU A 153 -2.03 -9.46 -4.85
CA GLU A 153 -3.02 -9.85 -5.86
C GLU A 153 -3.98 -8.70 -6.20
N ILE A 154 -4.42 -7.89 -5.23
CA ILE A 154 -5.22 -6.69 -5.51
C ILE A 154 -4.47 -5.75 -6.46
N ILE A 155 -3.18 -5.52 -6.24
CA ILE A 155 -2.39 -4.58 -7.06
C ILE A 155 -2.09 -5.14 -8.45
N VAL A 156 -2.04 -6.46 -8.61
CA VAL A 156 -1.69 -7.13 -9.88
C VAL A 156 -2.91 -7.53 -10.71
N ASP A 157 -3.94 -8.09 -10.09
CA ASP A 157 -5.04 -8.79 -10.76
C ASP A 157 -6.37 -8.03 -10.81
N VAL A 158 -6.60 -7.09 -9.88
CA VAL A 158 -7.81 -6.27 -9.89
C VAL A 158 -7.64 -5.16 -10.93
N PRO A 159 -8.60 -4.94 -11.84
CA PRO A 159 -8.51 -3.87 -12.81
C PRO A 159 -8.59 -2.50 -12.12
N LEU A 160 -7.73 -1.58 -12.52
CA LEU A 160 -7.72 -0.20 -12.06
C LEU A 160 -8.86 0.58 -12.75
N LEU A 161 -9.95 0.79 -12.02
CA LEU A 161 -11.18 1.50 -12.41
C LEU A 161 -11.47 2.57 -11.35
N ASP A 162 -12.38 3.51 -11.64
CA ASP A 162 -12.69 4.61 -10.71
C ASP A 162 -13.13 4.13 -9.32
N PHE A 163 -13.93 3.07 -9.27
CA PHE A 163 -14.47 2.52 -8.01
C PHE A 163 -13.51 1.52 -7.33
N THR A 164 -12.49 1.01 -8.03
CA THR A 164 -11.43 0.16 -7.43
C THR A 164 -10.17 0.95 -7.09
N TYR A 165 -10.02 2.18 -7.60
CA TYR A 165 -8.84 3.03 -7.38
C TYR A 165 -8.50 3.16 -5.88
N ALA A 166 -9.50 3.48 -5.05
CA ALA A 166 -9.33 3.60 -3.61
C ALA A 166 -8.76 2.33 -2.95
N LEU A 167 -9.19 1.15 -3.42
CA LEU A 167 -8.74 -0.14 -2.93
C LEU A 167 -7.27 -0.40 -3.29
N HIS A 168 -6.82 -0.04 -4.49
CA HIS A 168 -5.41 -0.15 -4.88
C HIS A 168 -4.51 0.71 -3.99
N VAL A 169 -4.89 1.98 -3.76
CA VAL A 169 -4.09 2.86 -2.93
C VAL A 169 -4.07 2.37 -1.46
N GLU A 170 -5.18 1.84 -0.96
CA GLU A 170 -5.25 1.27 0.40
C GLU A 170 -4.38 0.01 0.55
N ALA A 171 -4.35 -0.85 -0.47
CA ALA A 171 -3.51 -2.05 -0.48
C ALA A 171 -2.02 -1.68 -0.42
N ILE A 172 -1.58 -0.70 -1.22
CA ILE A 172 -0.21 -0.19 -1.20
C ILE A 172 0.13 0.39 0.18
N ASN A 173 -0.75 1.21 0.75
CA ASN A 173 -0.52 1.80 2.05
C ASN A 173 -0.47 0.77 3.17
N THR A 174 -1.27 -0.31 3.08
CA THR A 174 -1.24 -1.39 4.06
C THR A 174 0.09 -2.14 4.00
N LEU A 175 0.61 -2.40 2.80
CA LEU A 175 1.96 -2.96 2.61
C LEU A 175 3.04 -2.02 3.17
N LEU A 176 2.94 -0.70 2.91
CA LEU A 176 3.88 0.28 3.47
C LEU A 176 3.85 0.30 5.01
N VAL A 177 2.68 0.23 5.62
CA VAL A 177 2.52 0.14 7.08
C VAL A 177 3.19 -1.14 7.62
N LEU A 178 2.95 -2.29 6.99
CA LEU A 178 3.60 -3.54 7.38
C LEU A 178 5.13 -3.46 7.27
N LEU A 179 5.64 -2.93 6.15
CA LEU A 179 7.08 -2.78 5.90
C LEU A 179 7.73 -1.72 6.81
N SER A 180 6.96 -0.78 7.36
CA SER A 180 7.48 0.22 8.30
C SER A 180 7.96 -0.39 9.63
N VAL A 181 7.69 -1.67 9.89
CA VAL A 181 8.18 -2.40 11.07
C VAL A 181 9.69 -2.29 11.27
N GLN A 182 10.47 -2.15 10.19
CA GLN A 182 11.92 -1.95 10.28
C GLN A 182 12.34 -0.67 11.03
N MET A 183 11.45 0.33 11.11
CA MET A 183 11.72 1.58 11.85
C MET A 183 11.61 1.38 13.37
N PHE A 184 10.89 0.35 13.81
CA PHE A 184 10.58 0.08 15.22
C PHE A 184 11.21 -1.21 15.73
N SER A 185 11.77 -2.03 14.84
CA SER A 185 12.40 -3.30 15.15
C SER A 185 13.92 -3.17 15.23
N SER A 186 14.50 -3.74 16.29
CA SER A 186 15.96 -3.92 16.41
C SER A 186 16.49 -5.11 15.63
N ASN A 187 15.60 -5.95 15.08
CA ASN A 187 15.99 -7.14 14.35
C ASN A 187 16.49 -6.79 12.94
N THR A 188 17.50 -7.52 12.47
CA THR A 188 17.88 -7.47 11.06
C THR A 188 16.66 -7.82 10.21
N SER A 189 16.35 -6.99 9.22
CA SER A 189 15.15 -7.11 8.36
C SER A 189 15.02 -8.48 7.65
N MET A 190 16.09 -9.26 7.57
CA MET A 190 16.08 -10.64 7.06
C MET A 190 15.36 -11.64 7.97
N ASN A 191 15.35 -11.40 9.28
CA ASN A 191 14.66 -12.26 10.24
C ASN A 191 13.22 -11.84 10.47
N SER A 192 12.83 -10.67 9.98
CA SER A 192 11.47 -10.15 10.08
C SER A 192 10.49 -11.12 9.40
N PRO A 193 9.55 -11.72 10.14
CA PRO A 193 8.46 -12.50 9.55
C PRO A 193 7.68 -11.69 8.51
N ILE A 194 7.40 -10.41 8.76
CA ILE A 194 6.65 -9.57 7.82
C ILE A 194 7.41 -9.41 6.50
N TYR A 195 8.72 -9.14 6.54
CA TYR A 195 9.53 -9.06 5.33
C TYR A 195 9.65 -10.41 4.62
N LYS A 196 9.71 -11.52 5.36
CA LYS A 196 9.70 -12.87 4.75
C LYS A 196 8.41 -13.12 3.98
N SER A 197 7.25 -12.76 4.54
CA SER A 197 5.94 -12.88 3.87
C SER A 197 5.89 -12.12 2.54
N VAL A 198 6.53 -10.95 2.47
CA VAL A 198 6.55 -10.10 1.27
C VAL A 198 7.62 -10.56 0.26
N LEU A 199 8.81 -10.95 0.73
CA LEU A 199 9.96 -11.24 -0.13
C LEU A 199 10.05 -12.70 -0.59
N GLN A 200 9.36 -13.62 0.09
CA GLN A 200 9.45 -15.06 -0.14
C GLN A 200 8.07 -15.66 -0.47
N GLY A 201 8.02 -16.98 -0.66
CA GLY A 201 6.77 -17.71 -0.88
C GLY A 201 5.98 -17.26 -2.12
N LYS A 202 4.66 -17.15 -1.97
CA LYS A 202 3.71 -16.83 -3.06
C LYS A 202 3.93 -15.43 -3.64
N CYS A 203 4.31 -14.46 -2.82
CA CYS A 203 4.57 -13.08 -3.25
C CYS A 203 5.76 -13.00 -4.22
N SER A 204 6.78 -13.85 -4.03
CA SER A 204 7.93 -13.93 -4.94
C SER A 204 7.54 -14.36 -6.37
N ILE A 205 6.50 -15.19 -6.51
CA ILE A 205 5.96 -15.60 -7.83
C ILE A 205 5.39 -14.39 -8.57
N HIS A 206 4.70 -13.51 -7.84
CA HIS A 206 4.11 -12.28 -8.39
C HIS A 206 5.13 -11.17 -8.59
N ALA A 207 6.39 -11.31 -8.17
CA ALA A 207 7.35 -10.20 -8.09
C ALA A 207 7.56 -9.46 -9.42
N LEU A 208 7.57 -10.16 -10.56
CA LEU A 208 7.70 -9.53 -11.87
C LEU A 208 6.49 -8.67 -12.23
N LEU A 209 5.29 -9.24 -12.07
CA LEU A 209 4.03 -8.55 -12.37
C LEU A 209 3.79 -7.41 -11.38
N PHE A 210 4.09 -7.63 -10.10
CA PHE A 210 3.96 -6.62 -9.05
C PHE A 210 4.89 -5.42 -9.30
N THR A 211 6.18 -5.68 -9.56
CA THR A 211 7.14 -4.63 -9.91
C THR A 211 6.70 -3.87 -11.16
N LYS A 212 6.20 -4.59 -12.18
CA LYS A 212 5.64 -4.00 -13.38
C LYS A 212 4.44 -3.10 -13.05
N SER A 213 3.47 -3.57 -12.27
CA SER A 213 2.27 -2.80 -11.92
C SER A 213 2.61 -1.52 -11.17
N LEU A 214 3.50 -1.59 -10.17
CA LEU A 214 3.94 -0.41 -9.42
C LEU A 214 4.64 0.61 -10.32
N LEU A 215 5.57 0.14 -11.17
CA LEU A 215 6.29 1.01 -12.10
C LEU A 215 5.36 1.57 -13.19
N GLN A 216 4.36 0.80 -13.64
CA GLN A 216 3.35 1.27 -14.59
C GLN A 216 2.45 2.35 -13.99
N ASN A 217 2.03 2.21 -12.73
CA ASN A 217 1.27 3.24 -12.03
C ASN A 217 2.08 4.54 -11.93
N PHE A 218 3.39 4.44 -11.62
CA PHE A 218 4.28 5.58 -11.64
C PHE A 218 4.38 6.23 -13.03
N VAL A 219 4.57 5.45 -14.09
CA VAL A 219 4.69 5.98 -15.47
C VAL A 219 3.39 6.63 -15.98
N ARG A 220 2.22 6.15 -15.56
CA ARG A 220 0.95 6.70 -16.05
C ARG A 220 0.64 8.07 -15.49
N GLN A 221 1.05 8.36 -14.24
CA GLN A 221 0.70 9.60 -13.53
C GLN A 221 -0.81 9.91 -13.61
N ASP A 222 -1.65 8.87 -13.60
CA ASP A 222 -3.10 9.02 -13.71
C ASP A 222 -3.61 9.86 -12.53
N LYS A 223 -4.44 10.87 -12.84
CA LYS A 223 -5.09 11.67 -11.81
C LYS A 223 -6.09 10.80 -11.05
N CYS A 224 -6.20 11.00 -9.74
CA CYS A 224 -7.20 10.26 -8.98
C CYS A 224 -8.63 10.65 -9.44
N PRO A 225 -9.57 9.68 -9.51
CA PRO A 225 -10.94 9.91 -9.99
C PRO A 225 -11.68 11.02 -9.22
N GLU A 226 -12.66 11.68 -9.84
CA GLU A 226 -13.48 12.66 -9.11
C GLU A 226 -14.24 12.06 -7.93
N SER A 227 -14.66 10.79 -8.05
CA SER A 227 -15.27 10.02 -6.96
C SER A 227 -14.34 9.86 -5.76
N TYR A 228 -13.02 9.84 -5.98
CA TYR A 228 -12.00 9.83 -4.93
C TYR A 228 -12.02 11.12 -4.09
N TYR A 229 -12.35 12.26 -4.73
CA TYR A 229 -12.43 13.57 -4.09
C TYR A 229 -13.80 13.94 -3.55
N ARG A 230 -14.88 13.55 -4.24
CA ARG A 230 -16.22 14.13 -4.09
C ARG A 230 -17.18 13.24 -3.32
N SER A 231 -16.68 12.31 -2.53
CA SER A 231 -17.49 11.30 -1.87
C SER A 231 -18.58 11.89 -0.92
N GLU A 232 -19.78 12.08 -1.46
CA GLU A 232 -21.08 11.96 -0.75
C GLU A 232 -21.45 10.47 -0.55
N GLY A 233 -20.60 9.53 -1.00
CA GLY A 233 -20.74 8.10 -0.79
C GLY A 233 -19.38 7.38 -0.84
N GLY A 234 -18.76 7.17 0.33
CA GLY A 234 -17.57 6.32 0.63
C GLY A 234 -16.23 6.52 -0.14
N GLY A 235 -15.13 6.84 0.57
CA GLY A 235 -13.70 6.72 0.14
C GLY A 235 -13.01 8.03 -0.34
N SER A 236 -11.68 8.30 -0.26
CA SER A 236 -10.51 7.57 0.27
C SER A 236 -9.32 8.50 0.69
N ILE A 237 -9.06 8.52 2.00
CA ILE A 237 -7.92 8.09 2.85
C ILE A 237 -6.47 8.52 2.62
N ILE A 238 -6.01 9.18 1.54
CA ILE A 238 -4.54 9.18 1.30
C ILE A 238 -4.00 10.51 0.76
N VAL A 239 -3.92 11.51 1.64
CA VAL A 239 -3.24 12.78 1.34
C VAL A 239 -2.24 13.20 2.45
N GLY A 240 -2.37 12.71 3.69
CA GLY A 240 -1.52 13.15 4.81
C GLY A 240 -0.18 12.42 4.98
N LEU A 241 -0.05 11.17 4.51
CA LEU A 241 1.18 10.37 4.70
C LEU A 241 2.37 10.90 3.88
N ALA A 242 2.12 11.47 2.70
CA ALA A 242 3.18 12.03 1.86
C ALA A 242 3.78 13.34 2.42
N SER A 243 2.98 14.13 3.15
CA SER A 243 3.43 15.38 3.78
C SER A 243 4.21 15.14 5.09
N GLY A 244 3.81 14.13 5.88
CA GLY A 244 4.42 13.82 7.18
C GLY A 244 5.85 13.29 7.08
N LEU A 245 6.12 12.40 6.11
CA LEU A 245 7.49 11.93 5.85
C LEU A 245 8.37 13.03 5.24
N TRP A 246 7.77 13.95 4.49
CA TRP A 246 8.50 15.05 3.88
C TRP A 246 8.95 16.11 4.90
N SER A 247 8.07 16.55 5.79
CA SER A 247 8.40 17.54 6.83
C SER A 247 9.55 17.11 7.75
N VAL A 248 9.77 15.79 7.92
CA VAL A 248 10.87 15.23 8.71
C VAL A 248 12.17 15.17 7.92
N LEU A 249 12.11 15.00 6.59
CA LEU A 249 13.29 14.97 5.71
C LEU A 249 13.71 16.37 5.23
N THR A 250 12.81 17.34 5.12
CA THR A 250 13.11 18.72 4.65
C THR A 250 13.45 19.72 5.75
N LEU A 251 13.61 19.29 7.01
CA LEU A 251 13.99 20.14 8.15
C LEU A 251 13.14 21.44 8.29
N GLY A 252 11.88 21.43 7.84
CA GLY A 252 10.90 22.48 8.13
C GLY A 252 11.03 23.81 7.37
N TYR A 253 11.68 23.85 6.21
CA TYR A 253 11.75 25.07 5.39
C TYR A 253 10.58 25.19 4.40
N GLY A 254 9.43 25.68 4.87
CA GLY A 254 8.24 25.84 4.03
C GLY A 254 8.33 26.96 3.00
N SER A 255 8.18 26.64 1.70
CA SER A 255 8.18 27.62 0.58
C SER A 255 6.88 27.55 -0.27
N LYS A 256 6.57 28.62 -1.03
CA LYS A 256 5.39 28.68 -1.94
C LYS A 256 5.40 27.63 -3.06
N GLU A 257 6.55 27.01 -3.32
CA GLU A 257 6.72 25.96 -4.32
C GLU A 257 6.21 24.61 -3.77
N GLU A 258 6.32 24.40 -2.46
CA GLU A 258 5.80 23.22 -1.76
C GLU A 258 4.27 23.10 -1.82
N ASP A 259 3.53 24.22 -1.85
CA ASP A 259 2.07 24.19 -1.95
C ASP A 259 1.59 23.65 -3.32
N LYS A 260 2.32 23.97 -4.40
CA LYS A 260 2.03 23.47 -5.76
C LYS A 260 2.45 22.02 -5.92
N GLU A 261 3.57 21.65 -5.32
CA GLU A 261 4.06 20.27 -5.32
C GLU A 261 3.16 19.37 -4.47
N ALA A 262 2.78 19.82 -3.27
CA ALA A 262 1.81 19.14 -2.44
C ALA A 262 0.50 18.93 -3.21
N ALA A 263 0.00 19.93 -3.94
CA ALA A 263 -1.19 19.81 -4.79
C ALA A 263 -1.04 18.77 -5.90
N ARG A 264 0.08 18.76 -6.64
CA ARG A 264 0.39 17.72 -7.65
C ARG A 264 0.47 16.33 -7.04
N LEU A 265 1.09 16.19 -5.87
CA LEU A 265 1.17 14.93 -5.13
C LEU A 265 -0.23 14.44 -4.69
N ARG A 266 -1.21 15.34 -4.45
CA ARG A 266 -2.61 14.94 -4.22
C ARG A 266 -3.28 14.45 -5.49
N GLU A 267 -2.90 14.99 -6.65
CA GLU A 267 -3.50 14.58 -7.92
C GLU A 267 -3.05 13.19 -8.36
N THR A 268 -1.80 12.77 -8.10
CA THR A 268 -1.26 11.48 -8.57
C THR A 268 -0.91 10.50 -7.44
N VAL A 269 -1.77 10.40 -6.42
CA VAL A 269 -1.54 9.60 -5.20
C VAL A 269 -1.07 8.17 -5.49
N LEU A 270 -1.75 7.45 -6.39
CA LEU A 270 -1.41 6.06 -6.69
C LEU A 270 0.00 5.93 -7.27
N ALA A 271 0.40 6.85 -8.16
CA ALA A 271 1.72 6.86 -8.77
C ALA A 271 2.82 7.06 -7.72
N GLN A 272 2.62 8.02 -6.80
CA GLN A 272 3.56 8.34 -5.74
C GLN A 272 3.69 7.21 -4.71
N GLN A 273 2.57 6.67 -4.23
CA GLN A 273 2.59 5.55 -3.28
C GLN A 273 3.16 4.28 -3.92
N SER A 274 2.90 4.04 -5.21
CA SER A 274 3.49 2.92 -5.94
C SER A 274 5.01 3.05 -6.04
N LEU A 275 5.51 4.26 -6.34
CA LEU A 275 6.95 4.54 -6.38
C LEU A 275 7.60 4.33 -5.01
N LEU A 276 7.00 4.88 -3.95
CA LEU A 276 7.51 4.74 -2.59
C LEU A 276 7.59 3.26 -2.19
N LEU A 277 6.53 2.48 -2.41
CA LEU A 277 6.53 1.05 -2.10
C LEU A 277 7.59 0.30 -2.92
N LEU A 278 7.71 0.60 -4.21
CA LEU A 278 8.74 0.01 -5.07
C LEU A 278 10.15 0.29 -4.51
N LEU A 279 10.43 1.54 -4.11
CA LEU A 279 11.72 1.93 -3.56
C LEU A 279 12.01 1.24 -2.22
N VAL A 280 11.02 1.11 -1.32
CA VAL A 280 11.16 0.37 -0.06
C VAL A 280 11.54 -1.09 -0.34
N LEU A 281 10.87 -1.73 -1.29
CA LEU A 281 11.11 -3.14 -1.63
C LEU A 281 12.49 -3.36 -2.28
N VAL A 282 12.91 -2.47 -3.18
CA VAL A 282 14.16 -2.61 -3.94
C VAL A 282 15.39 -2.24 -3.11
N ASN A 283 15.25 -1.29 -2.19
CA ASN A 283 16.33 -0.85 -1.30
C ASN A 283 16.44 -1.68 -0.02
N HIS A 284 15.58 -2.67 0.17
CA HIS A 284 15.73 -3.62 1.25
C HIS A 284 17.12 -4.29 1.18
N CYS A 285 17.94 -4.03 2.19
CA CYS A 285 19.30 -4.54 2.28
C CYS A 285 19.29 -5.93 2.90
N THR A 286 19.90 -6.90 2.22
CA THR A 286 20.18 -8.24 2.75
C THR A 286 21.69 -8.38 2.95
N SER A 287 22.14 -8.75 4.15
CA SER A 287 23.56 -8.99 4.42
C SER A 287 24.06 -10.29 3.80
N ASP A 288 23.15 -11.19 3.43
CA ASP A 288 23.46 -12.45 2.76
C ASP A 288 23.39 -12.29 1.23
N LYS A 289 24.51 -12.61 0.56
CA LYS A 289 24.64 -12.61 -0.91
C LYS A 289 23.77 -13.70 -1.56
N ALA A 290 23.31 -14.70 -0.80
CA ALA A 290 22.47 -15.79 -1.29
C ALA A 290 20.99 -15.41 -1.40
N VAL A 291 20.49 -14.44 -0.62
CA VAL A 291 19.08 -14.04 -0.66
C VAL A 291 18.88 -12.94 -1.69
N THR A 292 18.38 -13.33 -2.87
CA THR A 292 18.02 -12.39 -3.93
C THR A 292 16.66 -11.78 -3.66
N VAL A 293 16.61 -10.45 -3.49
CA VAL A 293 15.35 -9.70 -3.45
C VAL A 293 14.67 -9.77 -4.83
N PRO A 294 13.51 -10.43 -4.97
CA PRO A 294 12.93 -10.73 -6.28
C PRO A 294 12.47 -9.45 -7.02
N TYR A 295 11.94 -8.46 -6.29
CA TYR A 295 11.53 -7.15 -6.82
C TYR A 295 12.73 -6.35 -7.37
N LYS A 296 13.88 -6.41 -6.70
CA LYS A 296 15.14 -5.80 -7.16
C LYS A 296 15.61 -6.42 -8.46
N LYS A 297 15.55 -7.75 -8.56
CA LYS A 297 15.89 -8.47 -9.80
C LYS A 297 14.93 -8.06 -10.94
N ALA A 298 13.63 -8.00 -10.67
CA ALA A 298 12.62 -7.60 -11.63
C ALA A 298 12.83 -6.16 -12.15
N LEU A 299 13.13 -5.20 -11.26
CA LEU A 299 13.36 -3.80 -11.65
C LEU A 299 14.64 -3.62 -12.48
N PHE A 300 15.64 -4.47 -12.32
CA PHE A 300 16.90 -4.34 -13.06
C PHE A 300 16.97 -5.21 -14.32
N SER A 301 16.00 -6.09 -14.54
CA SER A 301 15.94 -6.97 -15.71
C SER A 301 14.88 -6.61 -16.74
N PHE A 302 13.99 -5.63 -16.48
CA PHE A 302 12.94 -5.28 -17.45
C PHE A 302 13.53 -4.71 -18.75
N VAL A 303 12.79 -4.91 -19.84
CA VAL A 303 13.20 -4.54 -21.20
C VAL A 303 12.20 -3.58 -21.83
N ASN A 304 12.64 -2.89 -22.88
CA ASN A 304 11.79 -1.96 -23.62
C ASN A 304 10.67 -2.70 -24.34
N SER A 305 9.44 -2.21 -24.23
CA SER A 305 8.29 -2.82 -24.93
C SER A 305 8.34 -2.64 -26.45
N GLN A 306 9.09 -1.65 -26.94
CA GLN A 306 9.21 -1.33 -28.37
C GLN A 306 10.33 -2.12 -29.07
N ASP A 307 11.19 -2.82 -28.34
CA ASP A 307 12.27 -3.61 -28.94
C ASP A 307 11.72 -4.96 -29.43
N ALA A 308 11.83 -5.20 -30.73
CA ALA A 308 11.33 -6.42 -31.39
C ALA A 308 12.22 -7.66 -31.19
N GLY A 309 13.38 -7.52 -30.52
CA GLY A 309 14.37 -8.59 -30.38
C GLY A 309 14.18 -9.45 -29.13
N GLY A 310 13.76 -10.70 -29.31
CA GLY A 310 13.85 -11.72 -28.26
C GLY A 310 15.28 -12.23 -28.12
N SER A 311 15.92 -12.01 -26.97
CA SER A 311 17.18 -12.69 -26.65
C SER A 311 16.92 -14.18 -26.35
N VAL A 312 17.75 -15.05 -26.92
CA VAL A 312 17.62 -16.52 -26.93
C VAL A 312 17.87 -17.18 -25.56
N GLU A 313 18.33 -16.42 -24.55
CA GLU A 313 18.51 -16.88 -23.16
C GLU A 313 17.81 -15.91 -22.19
N ALA A 314 16.48 -15.98 -22.10
CA ALA A 314 15.71 -14.95 -21.42
C ALA A 314 15.64 -15.17 -19.90
N ILE A 315 16.41 -14.38 -19.15
CA ILE A 315 16.09 -14.09 -17.75
C ILE A 315 14.64 -13.60 -17.70
N PRO A 316 13.77 -14.18 -16.84
CA PRO A 316 12.37 -13.76 -16.79
C PRO A 316 12.29 -12.28 -16.43
N SER A 317 11.67 -11.50 -17.31
CA SER A 317 11.61 -10.05 -17.29
C SER A 317 10.26 -9.58 -17.82
N PHE A 318 9.82 -8.39 -17.39
CA PHE A 318 8.65 -7.75 -17.94
C PHE A 318 9.03 -6.68 -18.98
N LYS A 319 8.06 -6.27 -19.80
CA LYS A 319 8.23 -5.19 -20.79
C LYS A 319 7.58 -3.91 -20.31
N LEU A 320 8.24 -2.78 -20.52
CA LEU A 320 7.73 -1.43 -20.24
C LEU A 320 8.21 -0.45 -21.33
N ASP A 321 7.40 0.55 -21.64
CA ASP A 321 7.77 1.58 -22.62
C ASP A 321 8.82 2.53 -22.01
N TYR A 322 10.05 2.47 -22.53
CA TYR A 322 11.14 3.31 -22.04
C TYR A 322 10.91 4.80 -22.31
N GLY A 323 10.16 5.15 -23.36
CA GLY A 323 9.90 6.55 -23.71
C GLY A 323 9.00 7.19 -22.68
N LYS A 324 7.88 6.55 -22.38
CA LYS A 324 6.97 7.03 -21.33
C LYS A 324 7.64 7.10 -19.96
N LEU A 325 8.48 6.11 -19.62
CA LEU A 325 9.25 6.14 -18.39
C LEU A 325 10.23 7.32 -18.35
N TYR A 326 10.97 7.54 -19.43
CA TYR A 326 11.92 8.65 -19.54
C TYR A 326 11.23 10.02 -19.42
N ASP A 327 10.12 10.22 -20.14
CA ASP A 327 9.35 11.47 -20.09
C ASP A 327 8.79 11.72 -18.68
N THR A 328 8.29 10.66 -18.02
CA THR A 328 7.80 10.75 -16.64
C THR A 328 8.94 11.14 -15.69
N LEU A 329 10.08 10.47 -15.76
CA LEU A 329 11.25 10.80 -14.95
C LEU A 329 11.62 12.28 -15.15
N CYS A 330 11.75 12.76 -16.39
CA CYS A 330 12.09 14.15 -16.66
C CYS A 330 11.10 15.16 -16.05
N THR A 331 9.80 14.81 -16.00
CA THR A 331 8.77 15.71 -15.45
C THR A 331 8.64 15.68 -13.94
N THR A 332 9.10 14.61 -13.27
CA THR A 332 8.96 14.42 -11.82
C THR A 332 10.28 14.42 -11.05
N LEU A 333 11.39 14.87 -11.67
CA LEU A 333 12.74 14.88 -11.10
C LEU A 333 12.92 15.76 -9.87
N ASN A 334 12.04 16.74 -9.68
CA ASN A 334 12.03 17.60 -8.50
C ASN A 334 11.74 16.82 -7.19
N ASN A 335 11.36 15.55 -7.28
CA ASN A 335 11.09 14.68 -6.14
C ASN A 335 12.24 13.67 -5.94
N ASP A 336 12.80 13.59 -4.73
CA ASP A 336 13.90 12.67 -4.39
C ASP A 336 13.59 11.20 -4.71
N GLN A 337 12.33 10.77 -4.60
CA GLN A 337 11.94 9.40 -4.93
C GLN A 337 12.19 9.10 -6.42
N THR A 338 11.85 10.05 -7.29
CA THR A 338 12.11 9.95 -8.74
C THR A 338 13.61 9.92 -8.99
N THR A 339 14.36 10.81 -8.33
CA THR A 339 15.81 10.89 -8.46
C THR A 339 16.49 9.60 -8.02
N LEU A 340 16.06 9.00 -6.91
CA LEU A 340 16.55 7.71 -6.46
C LEU A 340 16.22 6.59 -7.45
N LEU A 341 15.00 6.56 -8.00
CA LEU A 341 14.64 5.60 -9.05
C LEU A 341 15.53 5.75 -10.27
N LEU A 342 15.73 6.97 -10.78
CA LEU A 342 16.60 7.25 -11.91
C LEU A 342 18.02 6.76 -11.64
N TYR A 343 18.58 7.10 -10.47
CA TYR A 343 19.90 6.65 -10.05
C TYR A 343 20.04 5.12 -10.07
N LEU A 344 19.07 4.42 -9.47
CA LEU A 344 19.05 2.95 -9.43
C LEU A 344 18.99 2.35 -10.85
N LEU A 345 18.14 2.90 -11.73
CA LEU A 345 17.98 2.41 -13.10
C LEU A 345 19.24 2.65 -13.94
N LEU A 346 19.84 3.84 -13.88
CA LEU A 346 21.07 4.16 -14.61
C LEU A 346 22.25 3.30 -14.16
N HIS A 347 22.33 2.96 -12.87
CA HIS A 347 23.43 2.16 -12.34
C HIS A 347 23.23 0.65 -12.58
N ARG A 348 21.99 0.14 -12.55
CA ARG A 348 21.74 -1.31 -12.47
C ARG A 348 20.98 -1.89 -13.66
N ASN A 349 20.30 -1.08 -14.47
CA ASN A 349 19.66 -1.52 -15.71
C ASN A 349 20.45 -0.97 -16.92
N GLY A 350 21.35 -1.80 -17.48
CA GLY A 350 22.21 -1.42 -18.60
C GLY A 350 21.44 -1.09 -19.89
N ASN A 351 20.31 -1.76 -20.14
CA ASN A 351 19.47 -1.48 -21.30
C ASN A 351 18.83 -0.10 -21.21
N PHE A 352 18.25 0.24 -20.05
CA PHE A 352 17.66 1.55 -19.81
C PHE A 352 18.73 2.65 -19.82
N LYS A 353 19.90 2.42 -19.21
CA LYS A 353 21.04 3.35 -19.28
C LYS A 353 21.42 3.66 -20.73
N THR A 354 21.55 2.64 -21.58
CA THR A 354 21.93 2.79 -22.99
C THR A 354 20.87 3.59 -23.77
N TYR A 355 19.59 3.34 -23.46
CA TYR A 355 18.49 4.13 -24.01
C TYR A 355 18.54 5.60 -23.59
N VAL A 356 18.81 5.89 -22.32
CA VAL A 356 18.93 7.28 -21.82
C VAL A 356 20.09 8.01 -22.49
N LEU A 357 21.25 7.34 -22.62
CA LEU A 357 22.44 7.93 -23.24
C LEU A 357 22.31 8.18 -24.74
N SER A 358 21.38 7.51 -25.44
CA SER A 358 21.12 7.74 -26.86
C SER A 358 20.14 8.89 -27.13
N ARG A 359 19.52 9.45 -26.08
CA ARG A 359 18.57 10.57 -26.19
C ARG A 359 19.29 11.91 -26.30
N SER A 360 18.84 12.74 -27.24
CA SER A 360 19.40 14.07 -27.50
C SER A 360 19.05 15.11 -26.43
N ASN A 361 17.99 14.88 -25.65
CA ASN A 361 17.49 15.78 -24.61
C ASN A 361 17.98 15.41 -23.20
N ILE A 362 19.14 14.76 -23.10
CA ILE A 362 19.71 14.34 -21.81
C ILE A 362 19.94 15.52 -20.85
N GLU A 363 20.12 16.73 -21.39
CA GLU A 363 20.26 17.96 -20.62
C GLU A 363 19.07 18.23 -19.69
N MET A 364 17.85 17.79 -20.04
CA MET A 364 16.67 17.97 -19.16
C MET A 364 16.77 17.19 -17.84
N LEU A 365 17.56 16.11 -17.82
CA LEU A 365 17.86 15.36 -16.60
C LEU A 365 18.87 16.09 -15.69
N VAL A 366 19.73 16.92 -16.27
CA VAL A 366 20.82 17.62 -15.56
C VAL A 366 20.34 18.98 -15.07
N SER A 367 19.58 19.72 -15.87
CA SER A 367 19.06 21.05 -15.51
C SER A 367 18.11 21.05 -14.32
N THR A 368 17.53 19.90 -13.99
CA THR A 368 16.62 19.70 -12.85
C THR A 368 17.33 19.23 -11.58
N LEU A 369 18.60 18.79 -11.67
CA LEU A 369 19.43 18.38 -10.53
C LEU A 369 20.32 19.50 -9.96
N GLU A 370 20.47 20.62 -10.70
CA GLU A 370 21.25 21.80 -10.30
C GLU A 370 20.40 22.88 -9.59
N LEU A 371 19.13 22.60 -9.33
CA LEU A 371 18.22 23.37 -8.47
C LEU A 371 18.02 22.63 -7.15
#